data_AF-A0AAU5KKJ4-F1
#
_entry.id   AF-A0AAU5KKJ4-F1
#
_cell.length_a   1.000
_cell.length_b   1.000
_cell.length_c   1.000
_cell.angle_alpha   90.00
_cell.angle_beta   90.00
_cell.angle_gamma   90.00
#
_symmetry.space_group_name_H-M   'P 1'
#
loop_
_entity.id
_entity.type
_entity.pdbx_description
1 polymer ?
#
loop_
_entity_poly.entity_id
_entity_poly.type
_entity_poly.pdbx_seq_one_letter_code
_entity_poly.pdbx_strand_id
1 'polypeptide(L)'
;MVGGGGARGAVTAPVRWDAARSSLSVGEVGDEQADGVDLLAFSGLAWLTLDSDGGVMAVDLHDVPDALAVVVPRAARPRYSWNSTESEGAGSWLLDADSGWVWIRLRPGMAHRRLVGTAQVSVWLRDGVVLALRLVLDDSAATGG
;
A
#
# COMPACT_ATOMS: atom_id res chain seq x y z
N MET A 1 -10.79 -15.75 27.76
CA MET A 1 -11.27 -14.51 27.12
C MET A 1 -10.26 -14.17 26.03
N VAL A 2 -10.47 -14.65 24.81
CA VAL A 2 -9.58 -14.40 23.66
C VAL A 2 -10.45 -13.75 22.60
N GLY A 3 -10.32 -12.43 22.46
CA GLY A 3 -10.95 -11.67 21.39
C GLY A 3 -10.21 -11.94 20.10
N GLY A 4 -10.64 -12.98 19.37
CA GLY A 4 -10.32 -13.14 17.95
C GLY A 4 -11.03 -12.07 17.16
N GLY A 5 -10.46 -10.86 17.10
CA GLY A 5 -10.89 -9.79 16.21
C GLY A 5 -10.59 -10.22 14.79
N GLY A 6 -11.60 -10.83 14.16
CA GLY A 6 -11.53 -11.31 12.78
C GLY A 6 -11.01 -10.21 11.86
N ALA A 7 -10.01 -10.57 11.06
CA ALA A 7 -9.55 -9.80 9.91
C ALA A 7 -10.78 -9.38 9.10
N ARG A 8 -11.13 -8.09 9.19
CA ARG A 8 -12.20 -7.52 8.38
C ARG A 8 -11.70 -7.44 6.94
N GLY A 9 -12.03 -8.49 6.19
CA GLY A 9 -12.19 -8.53 4.75
C GLY A 9 -10.95 -8.22 3.93
N ALA A 10 -10.26 -9.26 3.46
CA ALA A 10 -9.46 -9.17 2.24
C ALA A 10 -10.42 -8.96 1.06
N VAL A 11 -10.83 -7.70 0.84
CA VAL A 11 -11.41 -7.30 -0.43
C VAL A 11 -10.23 -7.18 -1.38
N THR A 12 -10.17 -8.04 -2.39
CA THR A 12 -9.20 -7.90 -3.49
C THR A 12 -9.54 -6.62 -4.26
N ALA A 13 -9.06 -5.51 -3.73
CA ALA A 13 -9.17 -4.19 -4.31
C ALA A 13 -8.49 -4.19 -5.70
N PRO A 14 -9.12 -3.68 -6.77
CA PRO A 14 -8.50 -3.66 -8.09
C PRO A 14 -7.21 -2.84 -8.06
N VAL A 15 -6.16 -3.36 -8.70
CA VAL A 15 -4.84 -2.72 -8.78
C VAL A 15 -4.62 -2.26 -10.20
N ARG A 16 -4.25 -0.99 -10.38
CA ARG A 16 -3.92 -0.40 -11.69
C ARG A 16 -2.60 0.34 -11.60
N TRP A 17 -1.64 -0.08 -12.42
CA TRP A 17 -0.35 0.57 -12.57
C TRP A 17 -0.27 1.24 -13.95
N ASP A 18 0.03 2.53 -13.98
CA ASP A 18 0.31 3.32 -15.16
C ASP A 18 1.80 3.71 -15.13
N ALA A 19 2.62 2.92 -15.82
CA ALA A 19 4.06 3.12 -15.88
C ALA A 19 4.45 4.44 -16.55
N ALA A 20 3.66 4.95 -17.49
CA ALA A 20 3.95 6.20 -18.18
C ALA A 20 3.75 7.42 -17.27
N ARG A 21 2.88 7.30 -16.27
CA ARG A 21 2.62 8.34 -15.28
C ARG A 21 3.22 8.05 -13.91
N SER A 22 3.99 6.97 -13.78
CA SER A 22 4.50 6.45 -12.51
C SER A 22 3.42 6.41 -11.41
N SER A 23 2.20 6.02 -11.79
CA SER A 23 1.00 6.14 -10.97
C SER A 23 0.39 4.78 -10.65
N LEU A 24 0.19 4.52 -9.37
CA LEU A 24 -0.51 3.34 -8.85
C LEU A 24 -1.87 3.74 -8.27
N SER A 25 -2.89 2.95 -8.58
CA SER A 25 -4.19 3.00 -7.91
C SER A 25 -4.55 1.62 -7.37
N VAL A 26 -5.04 1.58 -6.14
CA VAL A 26 -5.52 0.37 -5.46
C VAL A 26 -6.91 0.67 -4.93
N GLY A 27 -7.87 -0.19 -5.23
CA GLY A 27 -9.28 0.03 -4.87
C GLY A 27 -10.01 0.90 -5.86
N GLU A 28 -11.28 1.14 -5.56
CA GLU A 28 -12.10 2.12 -6.28
C GLU A 28 -12.47 3.21 -5.30
N VAL A 29 -12.10 4.44 -5.63
CA VAL A 29 -12.74 5.60 -5.01
C VAL A 29 -14.04 5.75 -5.79
N GLY A 30 -15.19 5.59 -5.10
CA GLY A 30 -16.47 6.05 -5.65
C GLY A 30 -16.46 7.58 -5.79
N ASP A 31 -17.64 8.22 -5.84
CA ASP A 31 -17.67 9.68 -5.76
C ASP A 31 -16.84 10.16 -4.56
N GLU A 32 -15.76 10.89 -4.83
CA GLU A 32 -14.74 11.34 -3.86
C GLU A 32 -15.33 12.32 -2.80
N GLN A 33 -16.62 12.63 -2.93
CA GLN A 33 -17.43 13.50 -2.10
C GLN A 33 -18.57 12.75 -1.39
N ALA A 34 -18.58 11.41 -1.41
CA ALA A 34 -19.55 10.64 -0.66
C ALA A 34 -19.39 10.94 0.85
N ASP A 35 -20.50 11.24 1.53
CA ASP A 35 -20.52 11.50 2.97
C ASP A 35 -19.77 10.39 3.75
N GLY A 36 -18.95 10.82 4.71
CA GLY A 36 -18.18 9.92 5.58
C GLY A 36 -16.94 9.30 4.94
N VAL A 37 -16.44 9.84 3.82
CA VAL A 37 -15.12 9.49 3.27
C VAL A 37 -14.11 10.57 3.64
N ASP A 38 -13.07 10.19 4.37
CA ASP A 38 -11.94 11.06 4.68
C ASP A 38 -10.83 10.85 3.65
N LEU A 39 -10.25 11.95 3.17
CA LEU A 39 -9.05 11.93 2.32
C LEU A 39 -7.82 12.29 3.14
N LEU A 40 -6.84 11.40 3.15
CA LEU A 40 -5.54 11.63 3.74
C LEU A 40 -4.49 11.76 2.65
N ALA A 41 -3.93 12.97 2.49
CA ALA A 41 -2.89 13.26 1.51
C ALA A 41 -1.55 13.56 2.20
N PHE A 42 -0.48 12.95 1.71
CA PHE A 42 0.88 13.18 2.21
C PHE A 42 1.93 12.92 1.14
N SER A 43 3.16 13.36 1.39
CA SER A 43 4.32 13.03 0.58
C SER A 43 5.32 12.24 1.42
N GLY A 44 5.89 11.18 0.86
CA GLY A 44 6.85 10.35 1.57
C GLY A 44 7.63 9.45 0.63
N LEU A 45 8.66 8.78 1.14
CA LEU A 45 9.40 7.77 0.38
C LEU A 45 8.49 6.55 0.13
N ALA A 46 8.46 6.05 -1.10
CA ALA A 46 7.70 4.87 -1.48
C ALA A 46 8.52 3.88 -2.29
N TRP A 47 8.34 2.60 -2.01
CA TRP A 47 8.95 1.48 -2.73
C TRP A 47 7.86 0.67 -3.42
N LEU A 48 7.95 0.52 -4.73
CA LEU A 48 7.11 -0.40 -5.49
C LEU A 48 7.94 -1.64 -5.83
N THR A 49 7.42 -2.82 -5.50
CA THR A 49 8.00 -4.10 -5.92
C THR A 49 7.22 -4.63 -7.11
N LEU A 50 7.92 -4.96 -8.20
CA LEU A 50 7.35 -5.40 -9.48
C LEU A 50 7.80 -6.83 -9.79
N ASP A 51 6.93 -7.60 -10.45
CA ASP A 51 7.28 -8.90 -11.03
C ASP A 51 8.03 -8.76 -12.36
N SER A 52 8.31 -9.90 -13.02
CA SER A 52 8.98 -9.96 -14.32
C SER A 52 8.20 -9.26 -15.44
N ASP A 53 6.88 -9.17 -15.31
CA ASP A 53 5.99 -8.60 -16.33
C ASP A 53 5.74 -7.10 -16.08
N GLY A 54 6.36 -6.53 -15.04
CA GLY A 54 6.23 -5.12 -14.68
C GLY A 54 4.94 -4.79 -13.93
N GLY A 55 4.21 -5.79 -13.44
CA GLY A 55 3.04 -5.55 -12.60
C GLY A 55 3.41 -5.40 -11.14
N VAL A 56 2.83 -4.40 -10.48
CA VAL A 56 3.11 -4.10 -9.06
C VAL A 56 2.56 -5.21 -8.16
N MET A 57 3.41 -5.72 -7.28
CA MET A 57 3.09 -6.77 -6.32
C MET A 57 2.96 -6.26 -4.89
N ALA A 58 3.74 -5.24 -4.54
CA ALA A 58 3.73 -4.66 -3.20
C ALA A 58 4.13 -3.19 -3.23
N VAL A 59 3.68 -2.48 -2.21
CA VAL A 59 4.03 -1.09 -1.92
C VAL A 59 4.54 -1.02 -0.49
N ASP A 60 5.65 -0.34 -0.27
CA ASP A 60 6.09 0.06 1.05
C ASP A 60 6.07 1.59 1.10
N LEU A 61 5.42 2.17 2.12
CA LEU A 61 5.29 3.62 2.33
C LEU A 61 6.01 4.01 3.61
N HIS A 62 6.83 5.06 3.52
CA HIS A 62 7.53 5.68 4.64
C HIS A 62 6.87 7.01 5.04
N ASP A 63 7.23 7.52 6.23
CA ASP A 63 6.75 8.81 6.76
C ASP A 63 5.22 8.90 6.78
N VAL A 64 4.57 7.79 7.09
CA VAL A 64 3.11 7.69 7.10
C VAL A 64 2.55 8.51 8.26
N PRO A 65 1.54 9.39 8.02
CA PRO A 65 0.95 10.18 9.09
C PRO A 65 0.29 9.31 10.17
N ASP A 66 0.32 9.78 11.42
CA ASP A 66 -0.27 9.06 12.57
C ASP A 66 -1.72 8.65 12.34
N ALA A 67 -2.50 9.49 11.66
CA ALA A 67 -3.89 9.22 11.31
C ALA A 67 -4.07 7.97 10.43
N LEU A 68 -3.10 7.62 9.58
CA LEU A 68 -3.10 6.36 8.84
C LEU A 68 -2.51 5.22 9.70
N ALA A 69 -1.50 5.51 10.50
CA ALA A 69 -0.87 4.50 11.38
C ALA A 69 -1.85 3.92 12.43
N VAL A 70 -2.87 4.67 12.86
CA VAL A 70 -3.87 4.19 13.82
C VAL A 70 -4.93 3.27 13.20
N VAL A 71 -5.18 3.36 11.90
CA VAL A 71 -6.19 2.53 11.21
C VAL A 71 -5.59 1.26 10.59
N VAL A 72 -4.29 1.24 10.33
CA VAL A 72 -3.60 0.09 9.75
C VAL A 72 -3.21 -0.91 10.86
N PRO A 73 -3.59 -2.20 10.74
CA PRO A 73 -3.17 -3.22 11.69
C PRO A 73 -1.65 -3.32 11.81
N ARG A 74 -1.16 -3.42 13.05
CA ARG A 74 0.26 -3.66 13.33
C ARG A 74 0.60 -5.13 13.13
N ALA A 75 1.69 -5.39 12.41
CA ALA A 75 2.26 -6.73 12.29
C ALA A 75 3.78 -6.69 12.18
N ALA A 76 4.46 -7.68 12.74
CA ALA A 76 5.88 -7.87 12.46
C ALA A 76 6.04 -8.37 11.02
N ARG A 77 6.86 -7.67 10.22
CA ARG A 77 7.09 -8.04 8.82
C ARG A 77 7.72 -9.44 8.76
N PRO A 78 7.15 -10.40 8.01
CA PRO A 78 7.86 -11.63 7.71
C PRO A 78 9.13 -11.31 6.92
N ARG A 79 10.29 -11.84 7.33
CA ARG A 79 11.62 -11.54 6.75
C ARG A 79 11.71 -11.70 5.22
N TYR A 80 10.77 -12.38 4.57
CA TYR A 80 10.76 -12.64 3.12
C TYR A 80 9.38 -12.52 2.46
N SER A 81 8.49 -11.68 3.00
CA SER A 81 7.09 -11.63 2.58
C SER A 81 6.84 -11.24 1.11
N TRP A 82 7.82 -10.64 0.43
CA TRP A 82 7.77 -10.31 -1.01
C TRP A 82 7.93 -11.51 -1.95
N ASN A 83 8.40 -12.65 -1.45
CA ASN A 83 8.66 -13.88 -2.20
C ASN A 83 7.78 -14.98 -1.63
N SER A 84 6.49 -14.68 -1.52
CA SER A 84 5.49 -15.68 -1.17
C SER A 84 4.54 -15.86 -2.35
N THR A 85 4.33 -17.12 -2.71
CA THR A 85 3.27 -17.55 -3.64
C THR A 85 1.94 -17.74 -2.92
N GLU A 86 1.93 -17.65 -1.58
CA GLU A 86 0.71 -17.83 -0.79
C GLU A 86 -0.22 -16.63 -0.97
N SER A 87 -1.48 -16.90 -1.26
CA SER A 87 -2.51 -15.90 -1.50
C SER A 87 -2.99 -15.18 -0.23
N GLU A 88 -2.54 -15.60 0.95
CA GLU A 88 -2.93 -14.95 2.20
C GLU A 88 -2.41 -13.51 2.24
N GLY A 89 -3.32 -12.56 2.44
CA GLY A 89 -2.98 -11.15 2.64
C GLY A 89 -2.90 -10.27 1.39
N ALA A 90 -3.39 -10.69 0.23
CA ALA A 90 -3.57 -9.77 -0.90
C ALA A 90 -4.55 -8.65 -0.53
N GLY A 91 -4.15 -7.39 -0.74
CA GLY A 91 -4.87 -6.19 -0.30
C GLY A 91 -4.71 -5.87 1.19
N SER A 92 -3.88 -6.60 1.94
CA SER A 92 -3.67 -6.32 3.37
C SER A 92 -2.65 -5.22 3.58
N TRP A 93 -3.06 -4.22 4.35
CA TRP A 93 -2.22 -3.13 4.84
C TRP A 93 -1.68 -3.54 6.21
N LEU A 94 -0.37 -3.45 6.39
CA LEU A 94 0.31 -3.81 7.62
C LEU A 94 1.30 -2.71 7.99
N LEU A 95 1.22 -2.22 9.21
CA LEU A 95 2.20 -1.29 9.77
C LEU A 95 3.29 -2.12 10.45
N ASP A 96 4.53 -1.99 9.97
CA ASP A 96 5.70 -2.53 10.63
C ASP A 96 5.97 -1.72 11.90
N ALA A 97 5.81 -2.37 13.05
CA ALA A 97 5.92 -1.74 14.36
C ALA A 97 7.35 -1.25 14.67
N ASP A 98 8.37 -1.83 14.03
CA ASP A 98 9.78 -1.52 14.32
C ASP A 98 10.31 -0.39 13.46
N SER A 99 9.85 -0.31 12.21
CA SER A 99 10.36 0.65 11.22
C SER A 99 9.42 1.83 10.96
N GLY A 100 8.13 1.72 11.31
CA GLY A 100 7.11 2.72 10.98
C GLY A 100 6.67 2.71 9.52
N TRP A 101 7.10 1.72 8.74
CA TRP A 101 6.70 1.57 7.34
C TRP A 101 5.33 0.93 7.25
N VAL A 102 4.47 1.44 6.36
CA VAL A 102 3.26 0.74 5.95
C VAL A 102 3.57 -0.11 4.74
N TRP A 103 3.37 -1.41 4.88
CA TRP A 103 3.52 -2.39 3.82
C TRP A 103 2.16 -2.84 3.32
N ILE A 104 2.00 -2.86 2.01
CA ILE A 104 0.79 -3.24 1.32
C ILE A 104 1.16 -4.34 0.33
N ARG A 105 0.71 -5.56 0.58
CA ARG A 105 0.84 -6.66 -0.38
C ARG A 105 -0.36 -6.63 -1.31
N LEU A 106 -0.13 -6.39 -2.60
CA LEU A 106 -1.20 -6.30 -3.59
C LEU A 106 -1.54 -7.65 -4.20
N ARG A 107 -0.53 -8.47 -4.48
CA ARG A 107 -0.69 -9.82 -5.04
C ARG A 107 0.51 -10.72 -4.71
N PRO A 108 0.34 -12.05 -4.70
CA PRO A 108 1.45 -12.99 -4.63
C PRO A 108 2.33 -12.93 -5.89
N GLY A 109 3.58 -13.38 -5.78
CA GLY A 109 4.51 -13.44 -6.90
C GLY A 109 5.98 -13.49 -6.46
N MET A 110 6.88 -13.32 -7.42
CA MET A 110 8.32 -13.23 -7.19
C MET A 110 8.83 -11.84 -7.56
N ALA A 111 9.51 -11.19 -6.63
CA ALA A 111 10.07 -9.86 -6.87
C ALA A 111 11.17 -9.91 -7.93
N HIS A 112 11.06 -9.06 -8.95
CA HIS A 112 12.06 -8.93 -10.01
C HIS A 112 12.76 -7.57 -9.99
N ARG A 113 12.00 -6.49 -9.80
CA ARG A 113 12.52 -5.11 -9.77
C ARG A 113 11.89 -4.30 -8.64
N ARG A 114 12.60 -3.26 -8.20
CA ARG A 114 12.04 -2.19 -7.36
C ARG A 114 12.10 -0.84 -8.05
N LEU A 115 11.06 -0.05 -7.83
CA LEU A 115 11.06 1.39 -8.05
C LEU A 115 11.06 2.07 -6.68
N VAL A 116 11.92 3.05 -6.49
CA VAL A 116 12.07 3.78 -5.23
C VAL A 116 12.08 5.26 -5.55
N GLY A 117 11.27 6.03 -4.83
CA GLY A 117 11.24 7.48 -4.99
C GLY A 117 10.31 8.15 -4.00
N THR A 118 10.37 9.47 -3.92
CA THR A 118 9.36 10.25 -3.22
C THR A 118 8.04 10.12 -3.96
N ALA A 119 6.94 10.02 -3.23
CA ALA A 119 5.62 9.87 -3.82
C ALA A 119 4.63 10.86 -3.22
N GLN A 120 3.70 11.32 -4.05
CA GLN A 120 2.45 11.91 -3.59
C GLN A 120 1.46 10.78 -3.34
N VAL A 121 0.96 10.70 -2.11
CA VAL A 121 0.10 9.62 -1.64
C VAL A 121 -1.25 10.18 -1.22
N SER A 122 -2.32 9.56 -1.69
CA SER A 122 -3.70 9.85 -1.30
C SER A 122 -4.35 8.56 -0.84
N VAL A 123 -4.90 8.56 0.36
CA VAL A 123 -5.60 7.41 0.96
C VAL A 123 -7.01 7.84 1.30
N TRP A 124 -8.00 7.08 0.85
CA TRP A 124 -9.40 7.29 1.19
C TRP A 124 -9.80 6.33 2.30
N LEU A 125 -10.38 6.87 3.35
CA LEU A 125 -10.79 6.15 4.55
C LEU A 125 -12.30 6.30 4.75
N ARG A 126 -12.96 5.27 5.28
CA ARG A 126 -14.33 5.36 5.81
C ARG A 126 -14.43 4.56 7.09
N ASP A 127 -14.89 5.17 8.17
CA ASP A 127 -15.06 4.53 9.48
C ASP A 127 -13.78 3.79 9.96
N GLY A 128 -12.61 4.37 9.68
CA GLY A 128 -11.31 3.77 10.02
C GLY A 128 -10.91 2.58 9.15
N VAL A 129 -11.51 2.42 7.97
CA VAL A 129 -11.16 1.38 6.98
C VAL A 129 -10.59 2.04 5.74
N VAL A 130 -9.47 1.52 5.24
CA VAL A 130 -8.89 1.97 3.97
C VAL A 130 -9.74 1.46 2.80
N LEU A 131 -10.26 2.39 2.00
CA LEU A 131 -11.05 2.10 0.80
C LEU A 131 -10.18 2.03 -0.45
N ALA A 132 -9.27 3.00 -0.58
CA ALA A 132 -8.47 3.15 -1.78
C ALA A 132 -7.14 3.87 -1.48
N LEU A 133 -6.19 3.67 -2.38
CA LEU A 133 -4.90 4.34 -2.42
C LEU A 133 -4.64 4.82 -3.84
N ARG A 134 -4.11 6.03 -3.93
CA ARG A 134 -3.45 6.53 -5.12
C ARG A 134 -2.05 6.98 -4.74
N LEU A 135 -1.09 6.60 -5.56
CA LEU A 135 0.29 6.97 -5.40
C LEU A 135 0.85 7.42 -6.74
N VAL A 136 1.55 8.54 -6.75
CA VAL A 136 2.31 9.01 -7.91
C VAL A 136 3.76 9.16 -7.48
N LEU A 137 4.64 8.30 -8.02
CA LEU A 137 6.08 8.41 -7.80
C LEU A 137 6.61 9.61 -8.57
N ASP A 138 7.38 10.44 -7.88
CA ASP A 138 8.22 11.45 -8.50
C ASP A 138 9.51 10.80 -8.97
N ASP A 139 9.65 10.66 -10.29
CA ASP A 139 10.82 10.06 -10.94
C ASP A 139 12.05 10.99 -10.91
N SER A 140 11.90 12.23 -10.39
CA SER A 140 12.98 13.22 -10.31
C SER A 140 14.15 12.80 -9.42
N ALA A 141 14.00 11.74 -8.61
CA ALA A 141 15.04 11.24 -7.70
C ALA A 141 15.76 9.97 -8.20
N ALA A 142 15.37 9.38 -9.33
CA ALA A 142 15.89 8.07 -9.79
C ALA A 142 17.28 8.11 -10.45
N THR A 143 18.10 9.12 -10.16
CA THR A 143 19.54 9.13 -10.48
C THR A 143 20.35 9.18 -9.19
N GLY A 144 20.59 8.02 -8.60
CA GLY A 144 21.44 7.92 -7.42
C GLY A 144 21.77 6.49 -7.02
N GLY A 145 22.85 5.94 -7.59
CA GLY A 145 23.61 4.80 -7.04
C GLY A 145 23.55 3.52 -7.84
#